data_AF-A0A845FQX5-F1
#
_entry.id   AF-A0A845FQX5-F1
#
_cell.length_a   1.000
_cell.length_b   1.000
_cell.length_c   1.000
_cell.angle_alpha   90.00
_cell.angle_beta   90.00
_cell.angle_gamma   90.00
#
_symmetry.space_group_name_H-M   'P 1'
#
loop_
_entity.id
_entity.type
_entity.pdbx_description
1 polymer ?
#
loop_
_entity_poly.entity_id
_entity_poly.type
_entity_poly.pdbx_seq_one_letter_code
_entity_poly.pdbx_strand_id
1 'polypeptide(L)'
;MAGTAAVFVLSDQHADKPVERQGMIWNDLELQLHSLPDQLTHKPPMATSLALEGLESYDPPDHGDMREVSAMDARFVYVAPIKGWVELAS
;
A
#
# COMPACT_ATOMS: atom_id res chain seq x y z
N MET A 1 -4.89 18.41 9.16
CA MET A 1 -4.54 18.07 7.76
C MET A 1 -4.85 16.60 7.61
N ALA A 2 -5.90 16.24 6.87
CA ALA A 2 -6.17 14.85 6.52
C ALA A 2 -5.04 14.45 5.55
N GLY A 3 -4.17 13.53 6.00
CA GLY A 3 -3.17 12.95 5.13
C GLY A 3 -3.87 12.04 4.15
N THR A 4 -3.52 12.13 2.88
CA THR A 4 -3.84 11.08 1.93
C THR A 4 -2.74 10.03 2.10
N ALA A 5 -3.09 8.79 2.44
CA ALA A 5 -2.08 7.75 2.62
C ALA A 5 -1.32 7.54 1.30
N ALA A 6 0.00 7.44 1.35
CA ALA A 6 0.79 7.15 0.15
C ALA A 6 0.61 5.68 -0.27
N VAL A 7 0.53 5.39 -1.57
CA VAL A 7 0.52 4.02 -2.10
C VAL A 7 1.82 3.76 -2.85
N PHE A 8 2.54 2.71 -2.43
CA PHE A 8 3.80 2.23 -2.99
C PHE A 8 3.57 0.91 -3.73
N VAL A 9 4.11 0.82 -4.95
CA VAL A 9 3.95 -0.32 -5.85
C VAL A 9 5.33 -0.85 -6.23
N LEU A 10 5.41 -2.14 -6.57
CA LEU A 10 6.64 -2.78 -7.03
C LEU A 10 7.03 -2.22 -8.40
N SER A 11 8.27 -1.73 -8.52
CA SER A 11 8.82 -1.16 -9.75
C SER A 11 8.80 -2.14 -10.92
N ASP A 12 8.96 -3.43 -10.60
CA ASP A 12 9.27 -4.47 -11.58
C ASP A 12 8.01 -5.18 -12.11
N GLN A 13 6.86 -5.02 -11.44
CA GLN A 13 5.61 -5.72 -11.78
C GLN A 13 4.60 -4.88 -12.58
N HIS A 14 4.78 -3.57 -12.65
CA HIS A 14 3.88 -2.66 -13.39
C HIS A 14 4.54 -1.93 -14.56
N ALA A 15 5.69 -2.43 -15.05
CA ALA A 15 6.49 -1.80 -16.12
C ALA A 15 5.71 -1.51 -17.42
N ASP A 16 4.61 -2.23 -17.69
CA ASP A 16 3.77 -2.07 -18.88
C ASP A 16 2.55 -1.14 -18.68
N LYS A 17 2.33 -0.60 -17.47
CA LYS A 17 1.25 0.35 -17.19
C LYS A 17 1.86 1.75 -17.03
N PRO A 18 1.30 2.81 -17.63
CA PRO A 18 1.85 4.15 -17.50
C PRO A 18 1.69 4.62 -16.05
N VAL A 19 2.77 4.50 -15.27
CA VAL A 19 2.85 5.06 -13.92
C VAL A 19 3.60 6.38 -14.01
N GLU A 20 2.87 7.51 -14.00
CA GLU A 20 3.49 8.80 -13.72
C GLU A 20 3.96 8.81 -12.26
N ARG A 21 5.28 8.72 -12.00
CA ARG A 21 5.89 9.13 -10.73
C ARG A 21 7.41 9.16 -10.82
N GLN A 22 7.96 10.32 -11.16
CA GLN A 22 9.21 10.95 -10.68
C GLN A 22 10.49 10.12 -10.37
N GLY A 23 10.60 8.85 -10.79
CA GLY A 23 11.82 8.04 -10.73
C GLY A 23 12.33 7.69 -9.34
N MET A 24 11.56 7.89 -8.28
CA MET A 24 11.97 7.55 -6.92
C MET A 24 11.64 6.10 -6.60
N ILE A 25 12.65 5.34 -6.16
CA ILE A 25 12.56 3.96 -5.74
C ILE A 25 12.90 3.93 -4.25
N TRP A 26 12.06 3.29 -3.45
CA TRP A 26 12.26 3.10 -2.01
C TRP A 26 12.57 1.64 -1.72
N ASN A 27 13.46 1.42 -0.76
CA ASN A 27 13.79 0.08 -0.29
C ASN A 27 12.96 -0.33 0.94
N ASP A 28 13.01 -1.61 1.30
CA ASP A 28 12.26 -2.20 2.42
C ASP A 28 12.55 -1.53 3.77
N LEU A 29 13.76 -1.01 3.98
CA LEU A 29 14.16 -0.33 5.21
C LEU A 29 13.47 1.05 5.29
N GLU A 30 13.46 1.80 4.20
CA GLU A 30 12.79 3.10 4.09
C GLU A 30 11.26 2.96 4.22
N LEU A 31 10.71 1.90 3.64
CA LEU A 31 9.30 1.55 3.78
C LEU A 31 8.96 0.88 5.11
N GLN A 32 9.95 0.68 5.98
CA GLN A 32 9.81 0.07 7.31
C GLN A 32 9.06 -1.28 7.30
N LEU A 33 9.25 -2.09 6.26
CA LEU A 33 8.58 -3.39 6.12
C LEU A 33 8.97 -4.37 7.23
N HIS A 34 10.17 -4.22 7.78
CA HIS A 34 10.65 -4.98 8.94
C HIS A 34 9.86 -4.72 10.23
N SER A 35 9.03 -3.67 10.28
CA SER A 35 8.18 -3.36 11.44
C SER A 35 6.85 -4.10 11.42
N LEU A 36 6.48 -4.70 10.28
CA LEU A 36 5.22 -5.41 10.12
C LEU A 36 5.09 -6.59 11.09
N PRO A 37 3.89 -6.87 11.59
CA PRO A 37 3.63 -8.05 12.40
C PRO A 37 3.79 -9.33 11.57
N ASP A 38 4.18 -10.42 12.24
CA ASP A 38 4.31 -11.75 11.61
C ASP A 38 2.99 -12.26 10.99
N GLN A 39 1.85 -11.81 11.51
CA GLN A 39 0.54 -12.07 10.95
C GLN A 39 -0.15 -10.77 10.56
N LEU A 40 -0.60 -10.73 9.29
CA LEU A 40 -1.34 -9.60 8.73
C LEU A 40 -2.85 -9.73 9.00
N THR A 41 -3.51 -8.58 9.12
CA THR A 41 -4.95 -8.52 9.33
C THR A 41 -5.65 -8.38 7.99
N HIS A 42 -6.27 -9.46 7.49
CA HIS A 42 -7.01 -9.42 6.24
C HIS A 42 -8.28 -8.58 6.38
N LYS A 43 -8.45 -7.61 5.49
CA LYS A 43 -9.63 -6.75 5.38
C LYS A 43 -10.33 -6.97 4.04
N PRO A 44 -11.59 -6.52 3.88
CA PRO A 44 -12.29 -6.62 2.61
C PRO A 44 -11.51 -6.00 1.45
N PRO A 45 -11.56 -6.61 0.25
CA PRO A 45 -10.86 -6.13 -0.93
C PRO A 45 -11.36 -4.76 -1.36
N MET A 46 -10.51 -4.04 -2.07
CA MET A 46 -10.76 -2.72 -2.65
C MET A 46 -10.74 -2.80 -4.17
N ALA A 47 -11.54 -1.95 -4.82
CA ALA A 47 -11.58 -1.93 -6.28
C ALA A 47 -10.30 -1.34 -6.89
N THR A 48 -9.78 -0.25 -6.32
CA THR A 48 -8.65 0.52 -6.86
C THR A 48 -7.67 0.93 -5.77
N SER A 49 -6.41 1.19 -6.14
CA SER A 49 -5.39 1.72 -5.22
C SER A 49 -5.75 3.10 -4.68
N LEU A 50 -6.43 3.94 -5.47
CA LEU A 50 -6.95 5.23 -5.03
C LEU A 50 -7.95 5.10 -3.87
N ALA A 51 -8.66 3.97 -3.75
CA ALA A 51 -9.55 3.75 -2.61
C ALA A 51 -8.77 3.63 -1.29
N LEU A 52 -7.53 3.11 -1.33
CA LEU A 52 -6.65 2.95 -0.17
C LEU A 52 -6.19 4.30 0.39
N GLU A 53 -5.94 5.27 -0.50
CA GLU A 53 -5.50 6.62 -0.18
C GLU A 53 -6.49 7.39 0.72
N GLY A 54 -7.79 7.13 0.55
CA GLY A 54 -8.87 7.84 1.25
C GLY A 54 -9.31 7.23 2.58
N LEU A 55 -8.84 6.03 2.93
CA LEU A 55 -9.35 5.27 4.07
C LEU A 55 -9.17 5.99 5.41
N GLU A 56 -8.11 6.78 5.57
CA GLU A 56 -7.80 7.52 6.81
C GLU A 56 -8.96 8.40 7.31
N SER A 57 -9.89 8.81 6.42
CA SER A 57 -11.02 9.67 6.76
C SER A 57 -12.28 8.94 7.23
N TYR A 58 -12.45 7.66 6.92
CA TYR A 58 -13.73 6.95 7.17
C TYR A 58 -13.60 5.50 7.63
N ASP A 59 -12.47 4.84 7.36
CA ASP A 59 -12.13 3.51 7.84
C ASP A 59 -10.61 3.47 8.07
N PRO A 60 -10.10 4.18 9.12
CA PRO A 60 -8.67 4.36 9.31
C PRO A 60 -7.96 3.01 9.43
N PRO A 61 -6.93 2.75 8.62
CA PRO A 61 -6.23 1.47 8.66
C PRO A 61 -5.28 1.38 9.85
N ASP A 62 -5.13 0.18 10.38
CA ASP A 62 -4.17 -0.15 11.43
C ASP A 62 -2.91 -0.79 10.84
N HIS A 63 -1.80 -0.73 11.58
CA HIS A 63 -0.54 -1.32 11.14
C HIS A 63 -0.67 -2.83 10.90
N GLY A 64 -0.29 -3.28 9.70
CA GLY A 64 -0.42 -4.68 9.30
C GLY A 64 -1.79 -5.04 8.69
N ASP A 65 -2.70 -4.08 8.52
CA ASP A 65 -3.90 -4.29 7.73
C ASP A 65 -3.54 -4.61 6.27
N MET A 66 -4.09 -5.70 5.74
CA MET A 66 -3.87 -6.17 4.38
C MET A 66 -5.16 -6.11 3.57
N ARG A 67 -5.08 -5.55 2.36
CA ARG A 67 -6.19 -5.47 1.41
C ARG A 67 -5.73 -5.91 0.02
N GLU A 68 -6.57 -6.69 -0.65
CA GLU A 68 -6.44 -6.95 -2.08
C GLU A 68 -7.00 -5.77 -2.88
N VAL A 69 -6.36 -5.42 -3.98
CA VAL A 69 -6.82 -4.39 -4.94
C VAL A 69 -7.11 -5.08 -6.27
N SER A 70 -8.40 -5.26 -6.57
CA SER A 70 -8.84 -6.07 -7.70
C SER A 70 -8.42 -5.50 -9.07
N ALA A 71 -8.39 -4.17 -9.25
CA ALA A 71 -7.93 -3.57 -10.52
C ALA A 71 -6.44 -3.80 -10.82
N MET A 72 -5.66 -4.17 -9.80
CA MET A 72 -4.22 -4.45 -9.93
C MET A 72 -3.89 -5.94 -9.78
N ASP A 73 -4.86 -6.76 -9.36
CA ASP A 73 -4.62 -8.15 -8.94
C ASP A 73 -3.46 -8.26 -7.95
N ALA A 74 -3.40 -7.32 -6.99
CA ALA A 74 -2.27 -7.13 -6.09
C ALA A 74 -2.73 -6.99 -4.64
N ARG A 75 -1.86 -7.34 -3.70
CA ARG A 75 -2.09 -7.19 -2.26
C ARG A 75 -1.31 -6.00 -1.73
N PHE A 76 -1.91 -5.25 -0.83
CA PHE A 76 -1.30 -4.11 -0.16
C PHE A 76 -1.38 -4.27 1.35
N VAL A 77 -0.33 -3.86 2.05
CA VAL A 77 -0.29 -3.80 3.51
C VAL A 77 -0.12 -2.37 3.99
N TYR A 78 -0.82 -1.98 5.05
CA TYR A 78 -0.67 -0.67 5.67
C TYR A 78 0.49 -0.65 6.67
N VAL A 79 1.41 0.28 6.44
CA VAL A 79 2.57 0.54 7.28
C VAL A 79 2.36 1.87 8.00
N ALA A 80 1.90 1.81 9.25
CA ALA A 80 1.55 2.99 10.05
C ALA A 80 2.71 3.98 10.23
N PRO A 81 3.98 3.55 10.43
CA PRO A 81 5.09 4.50 10.56
C PRO A 81 5.31 5.43 9.37
N ILE A 82 5.02 4.95 8.14
CA ILE A 82 5.11 5.77 6.91
C ILE A 82 3.75 6.29 6.46
N LYS A 83 2.67 5.93 7.16
CA LYS A 83 1.27 6.21 6.80
C LYS A 83 0.98 5.89 5.34
N GLY A 84 1.33 4.68 4.94
CA GLY A 84 1.30 4.28 3.54
C GLY A 84 0.96 2.81 3.34
N TRP A 85 0.40 2.53 2.17
CA TRP A 85 0.12 1.19 1.68
C TRP A 85 1.25 0.72 0.79
N VAL A 86 1.78 -0.48 1.04
CA VAL A 86 2.87 -1.05 0.25
C VAL A 86 2.40 -2.33 -0.42
N GLU A 87 2.62 -2.46 -1.72
CA GLU A 87 2.36 -3.67 -2.48
C GLU A 87 3.23 -4.84 -1.99
N LEU A 88 2.63 -6.01 -1.82
CA LEU A 88 3.30 -7.25 -1.47
C LEU A 88 3.56 -8.07 -2.74
N ALA A 89 4.76 -8.62 -2.86
CA ALA A 89 5.07 -9.58 -3.92
C ALA A 89 4.15 -10.82 -3.79
N SER A 90 3.68 -11.31 -4.94
CA SER A 90 2.78 -12.47 -5.04
C SER A 90 3.50 -13.79 -4.80
#